data_AF-A0AAV7V4K3-F1
#
_entry.id   AF-A0AAV7V4K3-F1
#
_cell.length_a   1.000
_cell.length_b   1.000
_cell.length_c   1.000
_cell.angle_alpha   90.00
_cell.angle_beta   90.00
_cell.angle_gamma   90.00
#
_symmetry.space_group_name_H-M   'P 1'
#
loop_
_entity.id
_entity.type
_entity.pdbx_description
1 polymer ?
#
loop_
_entity_poly.entity_id
_entity_poly.type
_entity_poly.pdbx_seq_one_letter_code
_entity_poly.pdbx_strand_id
1 'polypeptide(L)'
;MRCVAFRSCSRCADEVNVERSEKLKAQLMEYFEKKLVTDENGIRVLSDNEDEEDEDQDLQDVKLRDCESLIRADISQFLSIRNEETFSGRAVARIFHDIGSPCYPSRVHGRDRRYWRKYFHFDFNELIRLATEEIIRWK
;
A
#
# COMPACT_ATOMS: atom_id res chain seq x y z
N MET A 1 -15.56 -20.75 3.19
CA MET A 1 -14.29 -21.51 3.12
C MET A 1 -14.25 -22.53 4.25
N ARG A 2 -13.96 -23.81 3.97
CA ARG A 2 -13.72 -24.83 5.01
C ARG A 2 -12.23 -24.85 5.33
N CYS A 3 -11.87 -24.68 6.60
CA CYS A 3 -10.48 -24.64 7.06
C CYS A 3 -9.82 -26.03 6.94
N VAL A 4 -8.58 -26.08 6.46
CA VAL A 4 -7.76 -27.31 6.34
C VAL A 4 -6.78 -27.49 7.51
N ALA A 5 -6.81 -26.59 8.50
CA ALA A 5 -5.89 -26.61 9.63
C ALA A 5 -6.11 -27.83 10.55
N PHE A 6 -5.02 -28.37 11.09
CA PHE A 6 -5.06 -29.34 12.16
C PHE A 6 -5.28 -28.64 13.51
N ARG A 7 -5.92 -29.34 14.45
CA ARG A 7 -6.11 -28.85 15.83
C ARG A 7 -4.79 -28.75 16.63
N SER A 8 -3.75 -29.49 16.22
CA SER A 8 -2.43 -29.49 16.85
C SER A 8 -1.37 -29.90 15.83
N CYS A 9 -0.17 -29.35 15.96
CA CYS A 9 0.97 -29.61 15.06
C CYS A 9 1.41 -31.09 15.07
N SER A 10 1.20 -31.79 16.19
CA SER A 10 1.48 -33.23 16.32
C SER A 10 0.74 -34.12 15.31
N ARG A 11 -0.37 -33.65 14.74
CA ARG A 11 -1.18 -34.44 13.79
C ARG A 11 -0.67 -34.38 12.35
N CYS A 12 0.40 -33.64 12.10
CA CYS A 12 1.06 -33.51 10.81
C CYS A 12 2.59 -33.54 10.95
N ALA A 13 3.12 -33.96 12.10
CA ALA A 13 4.55 -33.95 12.39
C ALA A 13 5.29 -35.14 11.75
N ASP A 14 4.63 -36.28 11.59
CA ASP A 14 5.26 -37.52 11.14
C ASP A 14 5.16 -37.72 9.63
N GLU A 15 3.96 -37.54 9.05
CA GLU A 15 3.71 -37.69 7.61
C GLU A 15 2.91 -36.52 7.04
N VAL A 16 3.28 -36.11 5.83
CA VAL A 16 2.56 -35.07 5.10
C VAL A 16 1.21 -35.61 4.64
N ASN A 17 0.12 -34.99 5.09
CA ASN A 17 -1.22 -35.33 4.64
C ASN A 17 -1.46 -34.77 3.22
N VAL A 18 -1.15 -35.57 2.21
CA VAL A 18 -1.23 -35.21 0.78
C VAL A 18 -2.63 -34.76 0.39
N GLU A 19 -3.67 -35.48 0.83
CA GLU A 19 -5.07 -35.16 0.53
C GLU A 19 -5.46 -33.75 1.01
N ARG A 20 -5.07 -33.36 2.22
CA ARG A 20 -5.30 -31.99 2.74
C ARG A 20 -4.50 -30.94 1.97
N SER A 21 -3.26 -31.26 1.61
CA SER A 21 -2.40 -30.37 0.81
C SER A 21 -3.00 -30.12 -0.58
N GLU A 22 -3.43 -31.18 -1.27
CA GLU A 22 -4.08 -31.08 -2.58
C GLU A 22 -5.38 -30.29 -2.50
N LYS A 23 -6.17 -30.50 -1.45
CA LYS A 23 -7.39 -29.73 -1.22
C LYS A 23 -7.12 -28.23 -1.02
N LEU A 24 -6.08 -27.87 -0.26
CA LEU A 24 -5.68 -26.48 -0.09
C LEU A 24 -5.19 -25.87 -1.42
N LYS A 25 -4.35 -26.61 -2.16
CA LYS A 25 -3.87 -26.18 -3.47
C LYS A 25 -5.04 -25.93 -4.43
N ALA A 26 -6.02 -26.83 -4.48
CA ALA A 26 -7.21 -26.66 -5.30
C ALA A 26 -8.01 -25.41 -4.92
N GLN A 27 -8.19 -25.13 -3.62
CA GLN A 27 -8.88 -23.93 -3.14
C GLN A 27 -8.13 -22.64 -3.47
N LEU A 28 -6.80 -22.64 -3.37
CA LEU A 28 -5.96 -21.51 -3.74
C LEU A 28 -6.00 -21.28 -5.24
N MET A 29 -5.86 -22.34 -6.04
CA MET A 29 -5.98 -22.27 -7.50
C MET A 29 -7.36 -21.72 -7.87
N GLU A 30 -8.46 -22.29 -7.39
CA GLU A 30 -9.81 -21.77 -7.66
C GLU A 30 -9.95 -20.28 -7.30
N TYR A 31 -9.42 -19.85 -6.15
CA TYR A 31 -9.48 -18.45 -5.71
C TYR A 31 -8.69 -17.51 -6.63
N PHE A 32 -7.45 -17.87 -6.98
CA PHE A 32 -6.60 -17.03 -7.83
C PHE A 32 -7.00 -17.10 -9.31
N GLU A 33 -7.44 -18.25 -9.80
CA GLU A 33 -7.93 -18.44 -11.17
C GLU A 33 -9.24 -17.69 -11.40
N LYS A 34 -10.10 -17.57 -10.39
CA LYS A 34 -11.29 -16.71 -10.46
C LYS A 34 -10.94 -15.23 -10.64
N LYS A 35 -9.73 -14.82 -10.27
CA LYS A 35 -9.20 -13.47 -10.47
C LYS A 35 -8.37 -13.36 -11.76
N LEU A 36 -8.20 -14.40 -12.56
CA LEU A 36 -7.40 -14.35 -13.80
C LEU A 36 -8.31 -14.53 -15.03
N VAL A 37 -8.36 -13.54 -15.93
CA VAL A 37 -8.91 -13.68 -17.28
C VAL A 37 -7.81 -14.16 -18.22
N THR A 38 -8.16 -14.95 -19.23
CA THR A 38 -7.23 -15.30 -20.30
C THR A 38 -7.32 -14.23 -21.39
N ASP A 39 -6.21 -13.59 -21.73
CA ASP A 39 -6.16 -12.67 -22.87
C ASP A 39 -6.23 -13.43 -24.22
N GLU A 40 -6.34 -12.66 -25.30
CA GLU A 40 -6.38 -13.17 -26.67
C GLU A 40 -5.10 -13.92 -27.10
N ASN A 41 -4.02 -13.82 -26.33
CA ASN A 41 -2.74 -14.49 -26.54
C ASN A 41 -2.58 -15.75 -25.67
N GLY A 42 -3.58 -16.10 -24.86
CA GLY A 42 -3.55 -17.29 -23.99
C GLY A 42 -2.76 -17.09 -22.70
N ILE A 43 -2.39 -15.85 -22.36
CA ILE A 43 -1.74 -15.51 -21.09
C ILE A 43 -2.81 -15.25 -20.03
N ARG A 44 -2.59 -15.76 -18.81
CA ARG A 44 -3.48 -15.57 -17.67
C ARG A 44 -3.15 -14.21 -17.01
N VAL A 45 -4.02 -13.23 -17.17
CA VAL A 45 -3.88 -11.86 -16.62
C VAL A 45 -4.93 -11.62 -15.55
N LEU A 46 -4.63 -10.78 -14.55
CA LEU A 46 -5.60 -10.49 -13.48
C LEU A 46 -6.79 -9.73 -14.06
N SER A 47 -8.00 -10.16 -13.69
CA SER A 47 -9.24 -9.43 -13.93
C SER A 47 -9.29 -8.29 -12.94
N ASP A 48 -9.11 -7.08 -13.45
CA ASP A 48 -9.33 -5.83 -12.73
C ASP A 48 -10.81 -5.67 -12.36
N ASN A 49 -11.18 -6.33 -11.27
CA ASN A 49 -12.36 -5.94 -10.53
C ASN A 49 -11.86 -5.54 -9.14
N GLU A 50 -11.74 -4.21 -9.01
CA GLU A 50 -11.52 -3.43 -7.79
C GLU A 50 -10.14 -3.58 -7.13
N ASP A 51 -9.11 -3.03 -7.79
CA ASP A 51 -7.99 -2.25 -7.22
C ASP A 51 -7.03 -1.89 -8.38
N GLU A 52 -7.52 -1.17 -9.41
CA GLU A 52 -6.70 -0.66 -10.52
C GLU A 52 -5.86 0.54 -10.04
N GLU A 53 -4.64 0.32 -9.54
CA GLU A 53 -3.65 1.40 -9.36
C GLU A 53 -2.19 0.96 -9.58
N ASP A 54 -1.89 0.02 -10.48
CA ASP A 54 -0.50 -0.49 -10.65
C ASP A 54 0.09 -0.38 -12.08
N GLU A 55 -0.47 0.42 -13.00
CA GLU A 55 0.07 0.57 -14.38
C GLU A 55 0.61 1.97 -14.77
N ASP A 56 0.97 2.83 -13.81
CA ASP A 56 1.21 4.26 -14.11
C ASP A 56 2.66 4.75 -13.93
N GLN A 57 3.66 3.88 -13.81
CA GLN A 57 5.01 4.29 -13.38
C GLN A 57 5.72 5.26 -14.36
N ASP A 58 5.50 5.13 -15.68
CA ASP A 58 6.06 6.05 -16.70
C ASP A 58 5.20 7.31 -16.94
N LEU A 59 3.90 7.27 -16.61
CA LEU A 59 2.99 8.44 -16.67
C LEU A 59 3.08 9.31 -15.40
N GLN A 60 3.64 8.77 -14.31
CA GLN A 60 3.81 9.43 -13.01
C GLN A 60 4.88 10.54 -13.04
N ASP A 61 5.97 10.35 -13.78
CA ASP A 61 7.10 11.28 -13.79
C ASP A 61 6.76 12.63 -14.47
N VAL A 62 5.83 12.60 -15.44
CA VAL A 62 5.29 13.80 -16.10
C VAL A 62 4.27 14.53 -15.20
N LYS A 63 3.42 13.79 -14.47
CA LYS A 63 2.51 14.37 -13.45
C LYS A 63 3.27 14.97 -12.27
N LEU A 64 4.48 14.52 -11.97
CA LEU A 64 5.26 14.90 -10.79
C LEU A 64 5.57 16.41 -10.72
N ARG A 65 5.95 17.03 -11.84
CA ARG A 65 6.25 18.48 -11.89
C ARG A 65 5.01 19.35 -11.73
N ASP A 66 3.87 18.90 -12.27
CA ASP A 66 2.61 19.63 -12.18
C ASP A 66 1.94 19.46 -10.80
N CYS A 67 2.16 18.32 -10.15
CA CYS A 67 1.61 18.00 -8.84
C CYS A 67 2.45 18.51 -7.65
N GLU A 68 3.69 18.97 -7.85
CA GLU A 68 4.54 19.45 -6.75
C GLU A 68 3.86 20.56 -5.92
N SER A 69 3.21 21.50 -6.60
CA SER A 69 2.47 22.59 -5.95
C SER A 69 1.30 22.09 -5.10
N LEU A 70 0.60 21.05 -5.56
CA LEU A 70 -0.49 20.39 -4.82
C LEU A 70 0.06 19.65 -3.59
N ILE A 71 1.16 18.90 -3.76
CA ILE A 71 1.83 18.20 -2.65
C ILE A 71 2.23 19.19 -1.56
N ARG A 72 2.86 20.32 -1.94
CA ARG A 72 3.23 21.38 -0.99
C ARG A 72 2.02 21.97 -0.27
N ALA A 73 0.94 22.27 -1.00
CA ALA A 73 -0.30 22.78 -0.42
C ALA A 73 -0.95 21.79 0.55
N ASP A 74 -0.94 20.49 0.22
CA ASP A 74 -1.47 19.44 1.07
C ASP A 74 -0.61 19.20 2.32
N ILE A 75 0.71 19.27 2.20
CA ILE A 75 1.64 19.24 3.35
C ILE A 75 1.41 20.45 4.26
N SER A 76 1.31 21.64 3.68
CA SER A 76 0.96 22.88 4.36
C SER A 76 -0.37 22.76 5.13
N GLN A 77 -1.41 22.25 4.49
CA GLN A 77 -2.70 22.02 5.12
C GLN A 77 -2.59 20.99 6.27
N PHE A 78 -1.86 19.90 6.06
CA PHE A 78 -1.60 18.89 7.08
C PHE A 78 -0.93 19.48 8.33
N LEU A 79 0.12 20.30 8.13
CA LEU A 79 0.82 20.98 9.21
C LEU A 79 -0.07 22.00 9.94
N SER A 80 -0.96 22.69 9.22
CA SER A 80 -1.90 23.64 9.84
C SER A 80 -2.92 22.97 10.77
N ILE A 81 -3.40 21.79 10.39
CA ILE A 81 -4.37 21.01 11.19
C ILE A 81 -3.69 20.35 12.40
N ARG A 82 -2.41 20.01 12.28
CA ARG A 82 -1.62 19.35 13.33
C ARG A 82 -0.50 20.24 13.86
N ASN A 83 -0.81 21.50 14.11
CA ASN A 83 0.16 22.50 14.56
C ASN A 83 0.74 22.26 15.97
N GLU A 84 0.11 21.41 16.78
CA GLU A 84 0.58 21.03 18.12
C GLU A 84 1.75 20.03 18.08
N GLU A 85 1.95 19.33 16.97
CA GLU A 85 2.92 18.24 16.84
C GLU A 85 4.12 18.66 15.98
N THR A 86 5.34 18.34 16.43
CA THR A 86 6.56 18.65 15.66
C THR A 86 6.87 17.52 14.68
N PHE A 87 6.65 17.77 13.40
CA PHE A 87 6.97 16.81 12.35
C PHE A 87 8.39 16.98 11.81
N SER A 88 9.01 15.86 11.43
CA SER A 88 10.15 15.84 10.52
C SER A 88 9.67 15.60 9.09
N GLY A 89 10.41 16.05 8.07
CA GLY A 89 10.05 15.79 6.67
C GLY A 89 9.86 14.29 6.38
N ARG A 90 10.67 13.44 7.00
CA ARG A 90 10.54 11.98 6.92
C ARG A 90 9.26 11.44 7.58
N ALA A 91 8.80 12.03 8.69
CA ALA A 91 7.54 11.65 9.31
C ALA A 91 6.34 11.99 8.40
N VAL A 92 6.33 13.20 7.82
CA VAL A 92 5.30 13.62 6.87
C VAL A 92 5.30 12.72 5.64
N ALA A 93 6.46 12.52 5.00
CA ALA A 93 6.57 11.66 3.82
C ALA A 93 6.02 10.25 4.08
N ARG A 94 6.28 9.68 5.26
CA ARG A 94 5.75 8.36 5.63
C ARG A 94 4.24 8.30 5.71
N ILE A 95 3.60 9.35 6.22
CA ILE A 95 2.13 9.45 6.28
C ILE A 95 1.58 9.49 4.85
N PHE A 96 2.13 10.37 4.01
CA PHE A 96 1.65 10.53 2.63
C PHE A 96 1.94 9.33 1.72
N HIS A 97 3.00 8.56 2.01
CA HIS A 97 3.43 7.38 1.26
C HIS A 97 2.95 6.05 1.86
N ASP A 98 2.06 6.01 2.86
CA ASP A 98 1.57 4.74 3.45
C ASP A 98 2.67 3.87 4.10
N ILE A 99 3.65 4.50 4.74
CA ILE A 99 4.73 3.80 5.45
C ILE A 99 4.55 3.96 6.96
N GLY A 100 3.85 3.01 7.58
CA GLY A 100 3.69 2.93 9.03
C GLY A 100 5.01 3.04 9.79
N SER A 101 5.04 3.78 10.89
CA SER A 101 6.19 3.91 11.79
C SER A 101 5.80 3.67 13.25
N PRO A 102 6.75 3.41 14.17
CA PRO A 102 6.44 3.25 15.58
C PRO A 102 5.67 4.44 16.17
N CYS A 103 6.01 5.68 15.77
CA CYS A 103 5.31 6.90 16.20
C CYS A 103 4.03 7.18 15.40
N TYR A 104 3.93 6.66 14.17
CA TYR A 104 2.79 6.85 13.27
C TYR A 104 2.30 5.51 12.69
N PRO A 105 1.62 4.66 13.49
CA PRO A 105 1.16 3.36 13.03
C PRO A 105 -0.02 3.48 12.05
N SER A 106 0.01 2.73 10.94
CA SER A 106 -1.07 2.74 9.93
C SER A 106 -2.43 2.37 10.51
N ARG A 107 -2.49 1.54 11.55
CA ARG A 107 -3.72 1.16 12.25
C ARG A 107 -4.46 2.35 12.88
N VAL A 108 -3.72 3.38 13.29
CA VAL A 108 -4.26 4.59 13.93
C VAL A 108 -4.37 5.73 12.92
N HIS A 109 -3.27 6.06 12.24
CA HIS A 109 -3.21 7.22 11.34
C HIS A 109 -3.70 6.91 9.92
N GLY A 110 -3.71 5.65 9.50
CA GLY A 110 -4.20 5.24 8.18
C GLY A 110 -5.71 5.29 8.01
N ARG A 111 -6.46 5.62 9.08
CA ARG A 111 -7.90 5.94 8.97
C ARG A 111 -8.13 7.27 8.25
N ASP A 112 -7.21 8.22 8.35
CA ASP A 112 -7.33 9.51 7.67
C ASP A 112 -6.78 9.43 6.25
N ARG A 113 -7.63 8.99 5.31
CA ARG A 113 -7.30 8.86 3.88
C ARG A 113 -7.06 10.19 3.17
N ARG A 114 -7.29 11.34 3.82
CA ARG A 114 -6.97 12.66 3.23
C ARG A 114 -5.47 12.87 3.08
N TYR A 115 -4.68 12.19 3.90
CA TYR A 115 -3.22 12.28 3.88
C TYR A 115 -2.61 10.90 3.67
N TRP A 116 -3.16 9.88 4.31
CA TRP A 116 -2.59 8.54 4.25
C TRP A 116 -2.70 7.92 2.85
N ARG A 117 -1.58 7.39 2.33
CA ARG A 117 -1.46 6.78 0.98
C ARG A 117 -1.75 7.74 -0.19
N LYS A 118 -1.99 9.04 0.07
CA LYS A 118 -2.36 10.02 -0.96
C LYS A 118 -1.30 10.19 -2.05
N TYR A 119 -0.03 10.00 -1.70
CA TYR A 119 1.10 10.05 -2.63
C TYR A 119 1.94 8.77 -2.57
N PHE A 120 1.30 7.61 -2.42
CA PHE A 120 2.00 6.32 -2.37
C PHE A 120 2.82 6.01 -3.62
N HIS A 121 2.36 6.48 -4.78
CA HIS A 121 3.02 6.28 -6.07
C HIS A 121 4.18 7.25 -6.33
N PHE A 122 4.43 8.22 -5.45
CA PHE A 122 5.49 9.21 -5.62
C PHE A 122 6.79 8.75 -4.98
N ASP A 123 7.95 9.14 -5.56
CA ASP A 123 9.23 8.82 -4.96
C ASP A 123 9.31 9.33 -3.51
N PHE A 124 9.66 8.40 -2.61
CA PHE A 124 9.68 8.68 -1.19
C PHE A 124 10.72 9.75 -0.82
N ASN A 125 11.86 9.82 -1.52
CA ASN A 125 12.88 10.82 -1.24
C ASN A 125 12.46 12.21 -1.73
N GLU A 126 11.77 12.31 -2.86
CA GLU A 126 11.15 13.56 -3.31
C GLU A 126 10.10 14.05 -2.31
N LEU A 127 9.24 13.18 -1.79
CA LEU A 127 8.30 13.56 -0.73
C LEU A 127 9.02 14.04 0.54
N ILE A 128 10.14 13.42 0.92
CA ILE A 128 10.96 13.89 2.05
C ILE A 128 11.49 15.30 1.76
N ARG A 129 12.01 15.54 0.55
CA ARG A 129 12.57 16.84 0.15
C ARG A 129 11.50 17.92 0.23
N LEU A 130 10.36 17.71 -0.42
CA LEU A 130 9.23 18.65 -0.42
C LEU A 130 8.71 18.91 0.99
N ALA A 131 8.51 17.86 1.79
CA ALA A 131 8.05 18.02 3.17
C ALA A 131 9.06 18.78 4.03
N THR A 132 10.35 18.55 3.86
CA THR A 132 11.39 19.27 4.60
C THR A 132 11.41 20.74 4.24
N GLU A 133 11.32 21.06 2.95
CA GLU A 133 11.26 22.45 2.48
C GLU A 133 10.01 23.17 2.99
N GLU A 134 8.84 22.54 2.94
CA GLU A 134 7.60 23.14 3.45
C GLU A 134 7.64 23.34 4.97
N ILE A 135 8.17 22.39 5.75
CA ILE A 135 8.34 22.56 7.20
C ILE A 135 9.25 23.75 7.54
N ILE A 136 10.30 23.98 6.75
CA ILE A 136 11.19 25.13 6.94
C ILE A 136 10.47 26.44 6.60
N ARG A 137 9.66 26.47 5.55
CA ARG A 137 8.85 27.65 5.16
C ARG A 137 7.74 27.95 6.15
N TRP A 138 7.23 26.93 6.83
CA TRP A 138 6.12 27.02 7.78
C TRP A 138 6.54 27.53 9.16
N LYS A 139 7.83 27.44 9.49
CA LYS A 139 8.42 27.95 10.74
C LYS A 139 8.89 29.39 10.59
#